data_AF-A0A1Y4BT20-F1
#
_entry.id   AF-A0A1Y4BT20-F1
#
_cell.length_a   1.000
_cell.length_b   1.000
_cell.length_c   1.000
_cell.angle_alpha   90.00
_cell.angle_beta   90.00
_cell.angle_gamma   90.00
#
_symmetry.space_group_name_H-M   'P 1'
#
loop_
_entity.id
_entity.type
_entity.pdbx_description
1 polymer ?
#
loop_
_entity_poly.entity_id
_entity_poly.type
_entity_poly.pdbx_seq_one_letter_code
_entity_poly.pdbx_strand_id
1 'polypeptide(L)' 'MKNQEIRRAAVASSVKLWRIADALGITDSSFSRKLRKELPQEEKEKIFSIIQQLAKEVM' A
#
# COMPACT_ATOMS: atom_id res chain seq x y z
N MET A 1 -14.93 -3.14 6.20
CA MET A 1 -13.91 -3.52 5.20
C MET A 1 -12.54 -3.49 5.87
N LYS A 2 -11.77 -4.58 5.82
CA LYS A 2 -10.41 -4.60 6.37
C LYS A 2 -9.47 -3.78 5.47
N ASN A 3 -8.51 -3.08 6.08
CA ASN A 3 -7.43 -2.33 5.41
C ASN A 3 -7.85 -1.16 4.51
N GLN A 4 -8.95 -0.47 4.82
CA GLN A 4 -9.31 0.79 4.14
C GLN A 4 -8.24 1.88 4.31
N GLU A 5 -7.49 1.85 5.40
CA GLU A 5 -6.44 2.81 5.74
C GLU A 5 -5.38 2.90 4.62
N ILE A 6 -4.93 1.74 4.13
CA ILE A 6 -3.96 1.64 3.02
C ILE A 6 -4.52 2.24 1.74
N ARG A 7 -5.80 1.97 1.43
CA ARG A 7 -6.45 2.56 0.25
C ARG A 7 -6.57 4.07 0.38
N ARG A 8 -6.94 4.58 1.55
CA ARG A 8 -7.03 6.02 1.81
C ARG A 8 -5.67 6.68 1.70
N ALA A 9 -4.62 6.08 2.26
CA ALA A 9 -3.26 6.61 2.19
C ALA A 9 -2.73 6.68 0.76
N ALA A 10 -2.96 5.61 -0.01
CA ALA A 10 -2.61 5.56 -1.43
C ALA A 10 -3.33 6.67 -2.22
N VAL A 11 -4.64 6.82 -2.04
CA VAL A 11 -5.44 7.86 -2.71
C VAL A 11 -5.02 9.27 -2.26
N ALA A 12 -4.83 9.50 -0.96
CA ALA A 12 -4.39 10.78 -0.41
C ALA A 12 -3.02 11.19 -0.96
N SER A 13 -2.17 10.20 -1.23
CA SER A 13 -0.83 10.40 -1.79
C SER A 13 -0.81 10.41 -3.32
N SER A 14 -1.95 10.24 -4.00
CA SER A 14 -2.04 9.98 -5.45
C SER A 14 -1.15 8.83 -5.95
N VAL A 15 -0.83 7.87 -5.07
CA VAL A 15 -0.04 6.69 -5.39
C VAL A 15 -0.98 5.53 -5.73
N LYS A 16 -0.72 4.85 -6.85
CA LYS A 16 -1.51 3.69 -7.27
C LYS A 16 -1.13 2.44 -6.49
N LEU A 17 -2.11 1.58 -6.16
CA LEU A 17 -1.90 0.34 -5.39
C LEU A 17 -0.85 -0.58 -6.02
N TRP A 18 -0.85 -0.70 -7.34
CA TRP A 18 0.14 -1.48 -8.07
C TRP A 18 1.57 -0.94 -7.91
N ARG A 19 1.74 0.38 -7.73
CA ARG A 19 3.06 1.02 -7.58
C ARG A 19 3.65 0.73 -6.19
N ILE A 20 2.78 0.64 -5.18
CA ILE A 20 3.14 0.18 -3.85
C ILE A 20 3.49 -1.30 -3.88
N ALA A 21 2.70 -2.11 -4.59
CA ALA A 21 2.96 -3.53 -4.76
C ALA A 21 4.32 -3.77 -5.44
N ASP A 22 4.60 -3.01 -6.51
CA ASP A 22 5.87 -3.04 -7.27
C ASP A 22 7.08 -2.68 -6.38
N ALA A 23 6.98 -1.58 -5.62
CA ALA A 23 8.02 -1.19 -4.65
C ALA A 23 8.22 -2.20 -3.51
N LEU A 24 7.18 -2.98 -3.19
CA LEU A 24 7.23 -4.04 -2.18
C LEU A 24 7.68 -5.38 -2.80
N GLY A 25 7.92 -5.45 -4.12
CA GLY A 25 8.35 -6.65 -4.83
C GLY A 25 7.25 -7.69 -4.98
N ILE A 26 5.97 -7.29 -4.88
CA ILE A 26 4.81 -8.18 -4.98
C ILE A 26 3.89 -7.75 -6.11
N THR A 27 3.06 -8.69 -6.57
CA THR A 27 2.04 -8.40 -7.59
C THR A 27 0.80 -7.75 -6.97
N ASP A 28 0.14 -6.85 -7.72
CA ASP A 28 -1.13 -6.21 -7.31
C ASP A 28 -2.21 -7.24 -6.92
N SER A 29 -2.24 -8.37 -7.63
CA SER A 29 -3.13 -9.50 -7.34
C SER A 29 -2.86 -10.14 -5.97
N SER A 30 -1.58 -10.24 -5.57
CA SER A 30 -1.18 -10.67 -4.22
C SER A 30 -1.52 -9.62 -3.17
N PHE A 31 -1.31 -8.34 -3.50
CA PHE A 31 -1.62 -7.21 -2.62
C PHE A 31 -3.12 -7.08 -2.34
N SER A 32 -3.96 -7.18 -3.37
CA SER A 32 -5.42 -7.17 -3.27
C SER A 32 -5.97 -8.38 -2.51
N ARG A 33 -5.31 -9.55 -2.59
CA ARG A 33 -5.63 -10.70 -1.73
C ARG A 33 -5.21 -10.48 -0.29
N LYS A 34 -4.04 -9.90 -0.06
CA LYS A 34 -3.53 -9.53 1.27
C LYS A 34 -4.42 -8.49 1.96
N LEU A 35 -4.86 -7.46 1.24
CA LEU A 35 -5.78 -6.43 1.73
C LEU A 35 -7.15 -6.98 2.18
N ARG A 36 -7.57 -8.15 1.68
CA ARG A 36 -8.80 -8.82 2.13
C ARG A 36 -8.61 -9.64 3.42
N LYS A 37 -7.37 -9.96 3.79
CA LYS A 37 -7.02 -10.68 5.02
C LYS A 37 -6.59 -9.71 6.12
N GLU A 38 -6.57 -10.18 7.36
CA GLU A 38 -6.01 -9.41 8.47
C GLU A 38 -4.48 -9.41 8.31
N LEU A 39 -3.92 -8.23 8.05
CA LEU A 39 -2.48 -8.04 7.91
C LEU A 39 -1.91 -7.65 9.27
N PRO A 40 -0.76 -8.21 9.67
CA PRO A 40 -0.07 -7.76 10.87
C PRO A 40 0.30 -6.27 10.73
N GLN A 41 0.29 -5.56 11.85
CA GLN A 41 0.54 -4.12 11.91
C GLN A 41 1.88 -3.74 11.24
N GLU A 42 2.89 -4.60 11.41
CA GLU A 42 4.23 -4.45 10.85
C GLU A 42 4.23 -4.38 9.30
N GLU A 43 3.41 -5.21 8.64
CA GLU A 43 3.27 -5.14 7.17
C GLU A 43 2.55 -3.85 6.76
N LYS A 44 1.55 -3.41 7.53
CA LYS A 44 0.86 -2.14 7.26
C LYS A 44 1.85 -0.98 7.34
N GLU A 45 2.68 -0.91 8.37
CA GLU A 45 3.66 0.17 8.55
C GLU A 45 4.66 0.21 7.39
N LYS A 46 5.18 -0.93 6.94
CA LYS A 46 6.04 -1.00 5.75
C LYS A 46 5.35 -0.44 4.51
N ILE A 47 4.08 -0.83 4.29
CA ILE A 47 3.26 -0.32 3.18
C ILE A 47 3.09 1.19 3.28
N PHE A 48 2.77 1.71 4.47
CA PHE A 48 2.62 3.15 4.71
C PHE A 48 3.92 3.92 4.47
N SER A 49 5.06 3.39 4.90
CA SER A 49 6.37 4.00 4.67
C SER A 49 6.69 4.08 3.18
N ILE A 50 6.42 3.01 2.42
CA ILE A 50 6.59 2.99 0.96
C ILE A 50 5.62 3.98 0.29
N ILE A 51 4.36 4.04 0.73
CA ILE A 51 3.39 5.03 0.22
C ILE A 51 3.93 6.44 0.42
N GLN A 52 4.41 6.79 1.62
CA GLN A 52 4.97 8.12 1.88
C GLN A 52 6.22 8.43 1.04
N GLN A 53 7.08 7.43 0.84
CA GLN A 53 8.27 7.58 0.02
C GLN A 53 7.91 7.81 -1.45
N LEU A 54 7.02 6.97 -2.01
CA LEU A 54 6.50 7.12 -3.36
C LEU A 54 5.71 8.43 -3.54
N ALA A 55 4.99 8.88 -2.50
CA ALA A 55 4.27 10.15 -2.52
C ALA A 55 5.23 11.34 -2.66
N LYS A 56 6.35 11.32 -1.92
CA LYS A 56 7.39 12.35 -2.02
C LYS A 56 8.09 12.35 -3.38
N GLU A 57 8.27 11.18 -3.98
CA GLU A 57 8.97 11.02 -5.26
C GLU A 57 8.12 11.46 -6.47
N VAL A 58 6.80 11.50 -6.31
CA VAL A 58 5.85 12.00 -7.33
C VAL A 58 5.68 13.52 -7.29
N MET A 59 6.24 14.20 -6.28
CA MET A 59 6.11 15.64 -6.05
C MET A 59 7.21 16.47 -6.71
#